data_AF-A0A8H6BES3-F1
#
_entry.id   AF-A0A8H6BES3-F1
#
_cell.length_a   1.000
_cell.length_b   1.000
_cell.length_c   1.000
_cell.angle_alpha   90.00
_cell.angle_beta   90.00
_cell.angle_gamma   90.00
#
_symmetry.space_group_name_H-M   'P 1'
#
loop_
_entity.id
_entity.type
_entity.pdbx_description
1 polymer ?
#
loop_
_entity_poly.entity_id
_entity_poly.type
_entity_poly.pdbx_seq_one_letter_code
_entity_poly.pdbx_strand_id
1 'polypeptide(L)'
;MASSYSSSTVVQLKELLKSRGLPMNGVKADLIARLEESDKIDAELDEQEEKEHTDDEKKPETPKESVATPTKPASQEAKPKPVEKKIVSLDQLKDEALNMLKKKIARAERFGSEADVKPLKTMLNRIQKFGVSPDSAIAHELGYKSEAQRKKEEAERKTREYLQKKNGEQNHGHRRHRRRFRPYARERTRS
;
A
#
# COMPACT_ATOMS: atom_id res chain seq x y z
N MET A 1 -6.52 -33.83 23.91
CA MET A 1 -5.63 -34.34 22.84
C MET A 1 -4.99 -33.13 22.17
N ALA A 2 -3.67 -33.12 22.00
CA ALA A 2 -3.01 -32.06 21.25
C ALA A 2 -3.25 -32.31 19.75
N SER A 3 -3.58 -31.25 19.01
CA SER A 3 -3.70 -31.29 17.56
C SER A 3 -2.36 -31.66 16.92
N SER A 4 -2.33 -32.73 16.12
CA SER A 4 -1.12 -33.29 15.49
C SER A 4 -0.31 -32.26 14.69
N TYR A 5 -0.97 -31.20 14.22
CA TYR A 5 -0.39 -30.15 13.39
C TYR A 5 0.08 -28.90 14.16
N SER A 6 -0.18 -28.79 15.46
CA SER A 6 0.18 -27.62 16.27
C SER A 6 1.69 -27.36 16.37
N SER A 7 2.49 -28.43 16.35
CA SER A 7 3.95 -28.41 16.39
C SER A 7 4.60 -28.02 15.05
N SER A 8 3.86 -28.09 13.94
CA SER A 8 4.37 -27.76 12.60
C SER A 8 4.48 -26.25 12.38
N THR A 9 5.39 -25.83 11.51
CA THR A 9 5.53 -24.42 11.12
C THR A 9 4.51 -24.04 10.04
N VAL A 10 4.23 -22.74 9.88
CA VAL A 10 3.27 -22.25 8.85
C VAL A 10 3.68 -22.67 7.43
N VAL A 11 4.99 -22.77 7.15
CA VAL A 11 5.51 -23.22 5.85
C VAL A 11 5.13 -24.68 5.62
N GLN A 12 5.42 -25.55 6.59
CA GLN A 12 5.07 -26.98 6.54
C GLN A 12 3.56 -27.21 6.40
N LEU A 13 2.74 -26.45 7.14
CA LEU A 13 1.27 -26.54 7.03
C LEU A 13 0.77 -26.17 5.63
N LYS A 14 1.37 -25.17 4.98
CA LYS A 14 1.01 -24.79 3.61
C LYS A 14 1.44 -25.83 2.58
N GLU A 15 2.58 -26.47 2.79
CA GLU A 15 3.03 -27.58 1.92
C GLU A 15 2.09 -28.78 2.02
N LEU A 16 1.63 -29.12 3.22
CA LEU A 16 0.62 -30.17 3.44
C LEU A 16 -0.72 -29.81 2.77
N LEU A 17 -1.23 -28.60 2.98
CA LEU A 17 -2.47 -28.13 2.33
C LEU A 17 -2.34 -28.11 0.81
N LYS A 18 -1.19 -27.68 0.27
CA LYS A 18 -0.92 -27.70 -1.17
C LYS A 18 -0.92 -29.12 -1.73
N SER A 19 -0.31 -30.06 -1.01
CA SER A 19 -0.24 -31.47 -1.43
C SER A 19 -1.62 -32.11 -1.46
N ARG A 20 -2.53 -31.69 -0.58
CA ARG A 20 -3.93 -32.13 -0.53
C ARG A 20 -4.90 -31.29 -1.36
N GLY A 21 -4.41 -30.30 -2.12
CA GLY A 21 -5.26 -29.42 -2.94
C GLY A 21 -6.17 -28.46 -2.15
N LEU A 22 -5.94 -28.28 -0.85
CA LEU A 22 -6.72 -27.37 0.00
C LEU A 22 -6.22 -25.92 -0.04
N PRO A 23 -7.09 -24.94 0.24
CA PRO A 23 -6.72 -23.52 0.25
C PRO A 23 -5.74 -23.17 1.37
N MET A 24 -4.60 -22.59 1.00
CA MET A 24 -3.48 -22.20 1.89
C MET A 24 -3.58 -20.78 2.51
N ASN A 25 -4.76 -20.16 2.43
CA ASN A 25 -4.99 -18.78 2.86
C ASN A 25 -5.51 -18.73 4.31
N GLY A 26 -4.82 -18.06 5.23
CA GLY A 26 -5.30 -17.90 6.60
C GLY A 26 -4.18 -17.78 7.64
N VAL A 27 -4.58 -17.71 8.91
CA VAL A 27 -3.68 -17.74 10.07
C VAL A 27 -3.30 -19.19 10.39
N LYS A 28 -2.22 -19.42 11.15
CA LYS A 28 -1.75 -20.78 11.52
C LYS A 28 -2.87 -21.68 12.06
N ALA A 29 -3.77 -21.13 12.88
CA ALA A 29 -4.91 -21.86 13.43
C ALA A 29 -5.87 -22.34 12.33
N ASP A 30 -6.21 -21.47 11.36
CA ASP A 30 -7.09 -21.82 10.24
C ASP A 30 -6.49 -22.93 9.35
N LEU A 31 -5.16 -22.89 9.15
CA LEU A 31 -4.46 -23.92 8.38
C LEU A 31 -4.51 -25.28 9.09
N ILE A 32 -4.37 -25.29 10.41
CA ILE A 32 -4.47 -26.50 11.24
C ILE A 32 -5.92 -27.03 11.20
N ALA A 33 -6.91 -26.18 11.43
CA ALA A 33 -8.32 -26.56 11.42
C ALA A 33 -8.71 -27.21 10.09
N ARG A 34 -8.30 -26.65 8.95
CA ARG A 34 -8.58 -27.25 7.63
C ARG A 34 -7.91 -28.59 7.41
N LEU A 35 -6.67 -28.77 7.89
CA LEU A 35 -6.00 -30.07 7.81
C LEU A 35 -6.73 -31.12 8.66
N GLU A 36 -7.15 -30.76 9.87
CA GLU A 36 -7.92 -31.64 10.75
C GLU A 36 -9.32 -31.95 10.21
N GLU A 37 -10.00 -30.97 9.63
CA GLU A 37 -11.27 -31.19 8.94
C GLU A 37 -11.09 -32.13 7.76
N SER A 38 -10.05 -31.93 6.93
CA SER A 38 -9.76 -32.84 5.83
C SER A 38 -9.44 -34.26 6.31
N ASP A 39 -8.66 -34.44 7.39
CA ASP A 39 -8.38 -35.78 7.92
C ASP A 39 -9.63 -36.46 8.50
N LYS A 40 -10.52 -35.69 9.13
CA LYS A 40 -11.79 -36.22 9.65
C LYS A 40 -12.69 -36.65 8.50
N ILE A 41 -12.77 -35.82 7.45
CA ILE A 41 -13.54 -36.13 6.25
C ILE A 41 -12.94 -37.35 5.54
N ASP A 42 -11.62 -37.41 5.34
CA ASP A 42 -10.95 -38.55 4.72
C ASP A 42 -11.17 -39.84 5.55
N ALA A 43 -11.13 -39.74 6.89
CA ALA A 43 -11.41 -40.88 7.78
C ALA A 43 -12.88 -41.32 7.78
N GLU A 44 -13.84 -40.41 7.54
CA GLU A 44 -15.27 -40.72 7.40
C GLU A 44 -15.63 -41.21 5.99
N LEU A 45 -14.91 -40.76 4.96
CA LEU A 45 -15.12 -41.16 3.55
C LEU A 45 -14.59 -42.56 3.24
N ASP A 46 -13.56 -43.05 3.94
CA ASP A 46 -13.09 -44.45 3.86
C ASP A 46 -14.16 -45.47 4.35
N GLU A 47 -15.24 -45.02 5.00
CA GLU A 47 -16.41 -45.85 5.36
C GLU A 47 -17.60 -45.71 4.37
N GLN A 48 -17.56 -44.80 3.39
CA GLN A 48 -18.71 -44.49 2.51
C GLN A 48 -18.33 -44.30 1.03
N GLU A 49 -17.45 -45.15 0.49
CA GLU A 49 -17.05 -45.12 -0.93
C GLU A 49 -18.13 -45.65 -1.91
N GLU A 50 -19.41 -45.36 -1.68
CA GLU A 50 -20.47 -45.53 -2.68
C GLU A 50 -21.55 -44.45 -2.53
N LYS A 51 -21.28 -43.22 -3.00
CA LYS A 51 -22.13 -42.44 -3.93
C LYS A 51 -21.81 -40.95 -3.93
N GLU A 52 -21.46 -40.48 -5.13
CA GLU A 52 -21.86 -39.24 -5.79
C GLU A 52 -21.90 -37.93 -4.97
N HIS A 53 -21.15 -36.92 -5.43
CA HIS A 53 -21.66 -35.55 -5.37
C HIS A 53 -21.10 -34.68 -6.50
N THR A 54 -21.98 -34.37 -7.46
CA THR A 54 -21.98 -33.11 -8.20
C THR A 54 -22.87 -32.08 -7.48
N ASP A 55 -22.71 -30.82 -7.90
CA ASP A 55 -23.64 -29.66 -7.76
C ASP A 55 -23.41 -28.74 -6.54
N ASP A 56 -22.79 -27.55 -6.68
CA ASP A 56 -23.31 -26.23 -7.16
C ASP A 56 -24.23 -25.54 -6.12
N GLU A 57 -23.76 -24.45 -5.49
CA GLU A 57 -24.14 -23.05 -5.77
C GLU A 57 -25.53 -22.63 -5.23
N LYS A 58 -25.60 -21.48 -4.50
CA LYS A 58 -26.56 -20.36 -4.71
C LYS A 58 -26.79 -19.43 -3.49
N LYS A 59 -26.52 -18.14 -3.77
CA LYS A 59 -26.88 -16.86 -3.12
C LYS A 59 -28.41 -16.58 -3.17
N PRO A 60 -29.06 -15.85 -2.22
CA PRO A 60 -29.48 -14.43 -2.44
C PRO A 60 -29.68 -13.58 -1.15
N GLU A 61 -29.29 -12.29 -1.11
CA GLU A 61 -29.99 -11.02 -1.45
C GLU A 61 -30.80 -10.31 -0.33
N THR A 62 -30.52 -9.00 -0.25
CA THR A 62 -31.13 -7.83 0.44
C THR A 62 -32.64 -7.64 0.15
N PRO A 63 -33.45 -6.81 0.88
CA PRO A 63 -33.53 -5.35 0.57
C PRO A 63 -34.17 -4.35 1.60
N LYS A 64 -33.91 -3.04 1.35
CA LYS A 64 -34.75 -1.81 1.56
C LYS A 64 -34.95 -1.22 2.98
N GLU A 65 -35.20 0.07 3.23
CA GLU A 65 -35.10 1.41 2.60
C GLU A 65 -35.96 2.35 3.49
N SER A 66 -35.48 3.49 4.01
CA SER A 66 -36.37 4.61 4.38
C SER A 66 -35.63 5.95 4.53
N VAL A 67 -36.31 7.00 4.08
CA VAL A 67 -35.85 8.37 3.79
C VAL A 67 -36.54 9.34 4.77
N ALA A 68 -35.85 10.40 5.23
CA ALA A 68 -36.33 11.80 5.28
C ALA A 68 -35.56 12.70 6.28
N THR A 69 -34.83 13.68 5.74
CA THR A 69 -34.61 15.05 6.27
C THR A 69 -35.88 15.91 5.98
N PRO A 70 -36.09 17.18 6.45
CA PRO A 70 -35.12 18.21 6.89
C PRO A 70 -35.56 19.20 8.01
N THR A 71 -34.65 20.04 8.55
CA THR A 71 -34.91 21.50 8.83
C THR A 71 -33.66 22.25 9.32
N LYS A 72 -33.45 23.46 8.79
CA LYS A 72 -32.48 24.54 9.13
C LYS A 72 -33.26 25.87 9.04
N PRO A 73 -33.02 26.93 9.85
CA PRO A 73 -32.11 28.05 9.48
C PRO A 73 -31.32 28.66 10.70
N ALA A 74 -30.01 28.95 10.57
CA ALA A 74 -29.35 30.29 10.62
C ALA A 74 -29.54 31.11 11.94
N SER A 75 -28.52 31.60 12.66
CA SER A 75 -27.61 32.69 12.26
C SER A 75 -26.49 33.01 13.31
N GLN A 76 -25.26 33.27 12.81
CA GLN A 76 -24.20 34.27 13.20
C GLN A 76 -23.67 34.33 14.67
N GLU A 77 -22.40 34.59 15.03
CA GLU A 77 -21.28 35.31 14.40
C GLU A 77 -19.98 35.05 15.21
N ALA A 78 -18.81 34.88 14.56
CA ALA A 78 -17.49 35.41 14.98
C ALA A 78 -16.37 34.87 14.05
N LYS A 79 -15.79 35.77 13.27
CA LYS A 79 -14.52 35.64 12.53
C LYS A 79 -13.52 36.62 13.20
N PRO A 80 -12.20 36.36 13.19
CA PRO A 80 -11.42 36.66 12.00
C PRO A 80 -10.43 35.57 11.57
N LYS A 81 -10.23 35.51 10.24
CA LYS A 81 -9.24 34.70 9.52
C LYS A 81 -7.80 35.11 9.88
N PRO A 82 -6.81 34.22 9.66
CA PRO A 82 -5.81 34.63 8.67
C PRO A 82 -5.32 33.49 7.72
N VAL A 83 -5.10 33.91 6.47
CA VAL A 83 -4.20 33.35 5.42
C VAL A 83 -4.57 32.01 4.74
N GLU A 84 -5.36 32.12 3.66
CA GLU A 84 -5.40 31.15 2.58
C GLU A 84 -4.20 31.35 1.65
N LYS A 85 -3.16 30.52 1.81
CA LYS A 85 -2.27 30.14 0.71
C LYS A 85 -2.43 28.63 0.53
N LYS A 86 -2.74 28.21 -0.69
CA LYS A 86 -2.93 26.83 -1.17
C LYS A 86 -1.93 25.83 -0.54
N ILE A 87 -2.33 25.24 0.57
CA ILE A 87 -1.72 24.05 1.18
C ILE A 87 -2.43 22.87 0.51
N VAL A 88 -1.71 21.86 0.05
CA VAL A 88 -2.32 20.53 -0.17
C VAL A 88 -3.03 20.19 1.14
N SER A 89 -4.36 20.11 1.11
CA SER A 89 -5.16 20.56 2.26
C SER A 89 -4.77 19.77 3.52
N LEU A 90 -4.39 20.49 4.57
CA LEU A 90 -4.07 19.87 5.86
C LEU A 90 -5.20 18.95 6.33
N ASP A 91 -6.41 19.19 5.84
CA ASP A 91 -7.58 18.38 6.10
C ASP A 91 -7.53 17.04 5.35
N GLN A 92 -7.12 16.97 4.08
CA GLN A 92 -6.86 15.70 3.39
C GLN A 92 -5.79 14.88 4.12
N LEU A 93 -4.72 15.55 4.53
CA LEU A 93 -3.63 14.96 5.32
C LEU A 93 -4.13 14.33 6.63
N LYS A 94 -5.02 15.03 7.34
CA LYS A 94 -5.65 14.53 8.57
C LYS A 94 -6.52 13.31 8.28
N ASP A 95 -7.37 13.38 7.26
CA ASP A 95 -8.31 12.31 6.93
C ASP A 95 -7.59 11.03 6.51
N GLU A 96 -6.56 11.16 5.66
CA GLU A 96 -5.71 10.04 5.25
C GLU A 96 -4.97 9.43 6.44
N ALA A 97 -4.43 10.26 7.33
CA ALA A 97 -3.76 9.79 8.54
C ALA A 97 -4.71 9.08 9.51
N LEU A 98 -5.92 9.60 9.70
CA LEU A 98 -6.96 8.95 10.52
C LEU A 98 -7.35 7.60 9.93
N ASN A 99 -7.53 7.52 8.60
CA ASN A 99 -7.84 6.29 7.91
C ASN A 99 -6.71 5.25 8.02
N MET A 100 -5.46 5.67 7.89
CA MET A 100 -4.30 4.81 8.07
C MET A 100 -4.21 4.27 9.51
N LEU A 101 -4.38 5.12 10.51
CA LEU A 101 -4.32 4.71 11.92
C LEU A 101 -5.45 3.75 12.27
N LYS A 102 -6.68 3.99 11.81
CA LYS A 102 -7.80 3.06 12.00
C LYS A 102 -7.48 1.67 11.42
N LYS A 103 -6.89 1.60 10.22
CA LYS A 103 -6.46 0.32 9.60
C LYS A 103 -5.37 -0.37 10.43
N LYS A 104 -4.36 0.38 10.91
CA LYS A 104 -3.29 -0.17 11.75
C LYS A 104 -3.84 -0.69 13.09
N ILE A 105 -4.78 0.02 13.73
CA ILE A 105 -5.44 -0.42 14.96
C ILE A 105 -6.23 -1.71 14.71
N ALA A 106 -7.09 -1.74 13.68
CA ALA A 106 -7.88 -2.93 13.37
C ALA A 106 -6.99 -4.15 13.08
N ARG A 107 -5.86 -3.94 12.41
CA ARG A 107 -4.86 -4.99 12.19
C ARG A 107 -4.25 -5.44 13.52
N ALA A 108 -3.73 -4.51 14.33
CA ALA A 108 -3.11 -4.83 15.60
C ALA A 108 -4.06 -5.60 16.53
N GLU A 109 -5.33 -5.21 16.58
CA GLU A 109 -6.38 -5.90 17.33
C GLU A 109 -6.62 -7.31 16.79
N ARG A 110 -6.68 -7.50 15.46
CA ARG A 110 -6.85 -8.82 14.84
C ARG A 110 -5.68 -9.77 15.07
N PHE A 111 -4.46 -9.24 15.14
CA PHE A 111 -3.24 -10.04 15.32
C PHE A 111 -2.77 -10.10 16.78
N GLY A 112 -3.51 -9.49 17.72
CA GLY A 112 -3.19 -9.53 19.15
C GLY A 112 -1.97 -8.70 19.58
N SER A 113 -1.56 -7.69 18.81
CA SER A 113 -0.42 -6.83 19.18
C SER A 113 -0.87 -5.67 20.08
N GLU A 114 -1.27 -5.98 21.31
CA GLU A 114 -1.79 -5.00 22.28
C GLU A 114 -0.80 -3.85 22.59
N ALA A 115 0.50 -4.13 22.49
CA ALA A 115 1.55 -3.14 22.66
C ALA A 115 1.46 -1.99 21.63
N ASP A 116 0.98 -2.27 20.42
CA ASP A 116 0.83 -1.28 19.35
C ASP A 116 -0.51 -0.55 19.41
N VAL A 117 -1.56 -1.21 19.94
CA VAL A 117 -2.92 -0.66 19.99
C VAL A 117 -2.97 0.63 20.82
N LYS A 118 -2.32 0.64 21.99
CA LYS A 118 -2.30 1.81 22.90
C LYS A 118 -1.68 3.06 22.25
N PRO A 119 -0.43 3.03 21.73
CA PRO A 119 0.18 4.20 21.09
C PRO A 119 -0.57 4.63 19.82
N LEU A 120 -1.13 3.70 19.04
CA LEU A 120 -1.91 4.06 17.86
C LEU A 120 -3.21 4.80 18.22
N LYS A 121 -3.90 4.40 19.29
CA LYS A 121 -5.10 5.09 19.80
C LYS A 121 -4.77 6.50 20.31
N THR A 122 -3.64 6.68 20.99
CA THR A 122 -3.24 8.03 21.45
C THR A 122 -2.85 8.93 20.28
N MET A 123 -2.14 8.41 19.26
CA MET A 123 -1.85 9.14 18.03
C MET A 123 -3.13 9.54 17.30
N LEU A 124 -4.11 8.65 17.19
CA LEU A 124 -5.41 8.94 16.58
C LEU A 124 -6.10 10.12 17.29
N ASN A 125 -6.14 10.10 18.63
CA ASN A 125 -6.74 11.16 19.42
C ASN A 125 -5.98 12.50 19.29
N ARG A 126 -4.64 12.46 19.26
CA ARG A 126 -3.81 13.65 19.06
C ARG A 126 -4.07 14.27 17.69
N ILE A 127 -4.17 13.44 16.66
CA ILE A 127 -4.42 13.89 15.29
C ILE A 127 -5.85 14.43 15.14
N GLN A 128 -6.82 13.79 15.77
CA GLN A 128 -8.19 14.31 15.75
C GLN A 128 -8.29 15.70 16.41
N LYS A 129 -7.54 15.94 17.49
CA LYS A 129 -7.55 17.22 18.20
C LYS A 129 -6.71 18.31 17.53
N PHE A 130 -5.49 17.96 17.10
CA PHE A 130 -4.47 18.93 16.67
C PHE A 130 -4.08 18.82 15.19
N GLY A 131 -4.43 17.72 14.52
CA GLY A 131 -4.02 17.40 13.16
C GLY A 131 -2.67 16.70 13.03
N VAL A 132 -2.19 16.57 11.78
CA VAL A 132 -0.89 16.01 11.43
C VAL A 132 0.01 17.08 10.83
N SER A 133 1.27 17.16 11.29
CA SER A 133 2.28 17.99 10.66
C SER A 133 2.87 17.30 9.41
N PRO A 134 3.22 18.06 8.35
CA PRO A 134 3.86 17.51 7.14
C PRO A 134 5.19 16.80 7.37
N ASP A 135 5.85 17.10 8.49
CA ASP A 135 7.16 16.57 8.88
C ASP A 135 7.04 15.38 9.85
N SER A 136 5.81 14.96 10.19
CA SER A 136 5.57 13.80 11.04
C SER A 136 5.93 12.51 10.31
N ALA A 137 6.35 11.49 11.07
CA ALA A 137 6.56 10.14 10.54
C ALA A 137 5.32 9.60 9.80
N ILE A 138 4.12 9.89 10.30
CA ILE A 138 2.86 9.49 9.66
C ILE A 138 2.68 10.17 8.29
N ALA A 139 3.07 11.43 8.16
CA ALA A 139 3.00 12.15 6.89
C ALA A 139 4.01 11.58 5.89
N HIS A 140 5.22 11.23 6.36
CA HIS A 140 6.24 10.57 5.54
C HIS A 140 5.79 9.18 5.04
N GLU A 141 5.11 8.40 5.88
CA GLU A 141 4.52 7.11 5.46
C GLU A 141 3.43 7.28 4.39
N LEU A 142 2.64 8.36 4.46
CA LEU A 142 1.66 8.72 3.43
C LEU A 142 2.30 9.36 2.18
N GLY A 143 3.64 9.47 2.13
CA GLY A 143 4.36 10.03 0.99
C GLY A 143 4.43 11.55 0.97
N TYR A 144 3.96 12.22 2.02
CA TYR A 144 4.14 13.65 2.18
C TYR A 144 5.55 13.94 2.65
N LYS A 145 6.26 14.70 1.81
CA LYS A 145 7.62 15.17 2.07
C LYS A 145 7.58 16.50 2.79
N SER A 146 8.49 16.67 3.75
CA SER A 146 8.71 17.96 4.41
C SER A 146 9.14 19.02 3.41
N GLU A 147 8.93 20.30 3.72
CA GLU A 147 9.41 21.37 2.82
C GLU A 147 10.92 21.31 2.60
N ALA A 148 11.69 20.95 3.62
CA ALA A 148 13.13 20.75 3.52
C ALA A 148 13.48 19.60 2.56
N GLN A 149 12.78 18.47 2.65
CA GLN A 149 12.97 17.34 1.74
C GLN A 149 12.59 17.71 0.31
N ARG A 150 11.48 18.42 0.10
CA ARG A 150 11.06 18.91 -1.22
C ARG A 150 12.11 19.82 -1.84
N LYS A 151 12.61 20.80 -1.07
CA LYS A 151 13.66 21.73 -1.53
C LYS A 151 14.98 21.00 -1.84
N LYS A 152 15.37 20.02 -1.01
CA LYS A 152 16.56 19.20 -1.25
C LYS A 152 16.43 18.40 -2.54
N GLU A 153 15.31 17.69 -2.72
CA GLU A 153 15.05 16.93 -3.94
C GLU A 153 14.97 17.83 -5.18
N GLU A 154 14.39 19.03 -5.05
CA GLU A 154 14.36 20.01 -6.13
C GLU A 154 15.77 20.52 -6.49
N ALA A 155 16.62 20.78 -5.50
CA ALA A 155 18.02 21.15 -5.72
C ALA A 155 18.81 20.00 -6.38
N GLU A 156 18.62 18.76 -5.93
CA GLU A 156 19.21 17.56 -6.55
C GLU A 156 18.73 17.36 -7.99
N ARG A 157 17.45 17.58 -8.27
CA ARG A 157 16.90 17.55 -9.64
C ARG A 157 17.53 18.63 -10.51
N LYS A 158 17.64 19.87 -10.03
CA LYS A 158 18.26 20.99 -10.76
C LYS A 158 19.74 20.75 -11.04
N THR A 159 20.49 20.25 -10.06
CA THR A 159 21.91 19.93 -10.23
C THR A 159 22.11 18.77 -11.23
N ARG A 160 21.29 17.73 -11.14
CA ARG A 160 21.28 16.62 -12.10
C ARG A 160 20.96 17.10 -13.52
N GLU A 161 19.95 17.96 -13.68
CA GLU A 161 19.56 18.55 -14.96
C GLU A 161 20.70 19.40 -15.54
N TYR A 162 21.35 20.23 -14.72
CA TYR A 162 22.49 21.04 -15.13
C TYR A 162 23.65 20.17 -15.65
N LEU A 163 24.02 19.11 -14.91
CA LEU A 163 25.05 18.17 -15.32
C LEU A 163 24.68 17.43 -16.61
N GLN A 164 23.42 17.05 -16.78
CA GLN A 164 22.94 16.38 -17.98
C GLN A 164 22.99 17.28 -19.21
N LYS A 165 22.60 18.56 -19.08
CA LYS A 165 22.73 19.57 -20.16
C LYS A 165 24.20 19.79 -20.54
N LYS A 166 25.08 19.98 -19.55
CA LYS A 166 26.53 20.17 -19.78
C LYS A 166 27.15 18.99 -20.53
N ASN A 167 26.82 17.76 -20.16
CA ASN A 167 27.34 16.55 -20.81
C ASN A 167 26.68 16.30 -22.19
N GLY A 168 25.45 16.77 -22.42
CA GLY A 168 24.76 16.71 -23.71
C GLY A 168 25.38 17.64 -24.76
N GLU A 169 25.81 18.85 -24.34
CA GLU A 169 26.49 19.83 -25.20
C GLU A 169 27.89 19.38 -25.63
N GLN A 170 28.66 18.78 -24.72
CA GLN A 170 30.01 18.28 -25.04
C GLN A 170 29.98 17.17 -26.10
N ASN A 171 28.98 16.28 -26.06
CA ASN A 171 28.80 15.23 -27.06
C ASN A 171 28.35 15.75 -28.44
N HIS A 172 27.59 16.86 -28.49
CA HIS A 172 27.18 17.49 -29.74
C HIS A 172 28.32 18.25 -30.43
N GLY A 173 29.26 18.82 -29.67
CA GLY A 173 30.44 19.50 -30.21
C GLY A 173 31.41 18.55 -30.93
N HIS A 174 31.62 17.35 -30.38
CA HIS A 174 32.58 16.37 -30.93
C HIS A 174 32.11 15.72 -32.25
N ARG A 175 30.80 15.55 -32.46
CA ARG A 175 30.26 15.04 -33.74
C ARG A 175 30.39 16.05 -34.89
N ARG A 176 30.31 17.35 -34.61
CA ARG A 176 30.40 18.40 -35.66
C ARG A 176 31.83 18.65 -36.13
N HIS A 177 32.84 18.29 -35.34
CA HIS A 177 34.25 18.42 -35.73
C HIS A 177 34.73 17.25 -36.60
N ARG A 178 34.24 16.02 -36.37
CA ARG A 178 34.55 14.88 -37.26
C ARG A 178 33.98 15.00 -38.68
N ARG A 179 32.98 15.85 -38.91
CA ARG A 179 32.42 16.09 -40.25
C ARG A 179 33.09 17.23 -41.02
N ARG A 180 33.98 18.02 -40.38
CA ARG A 180 34.67 19.15 -41.04
C ARG A 180 36.13 18.90 -41.37
N PHE A 181 36.76 17.87 -40.80
CA PHE A 181 38.09 17.44 -41.23
C PHE A 181 37.98 16.27 -42.19
N ARG A 182 37.63 16.58 -43.45
CA ARG A 182 37.84 15.68 -44.59
C ARG A 182 39.23 16.05 -45.13
N PRO A 183 40.31 15.33 -44.78
CA PRO A 183 41.62 15.64 -45.33
C PRO A 183 41.50 15.54 -46.86
N TYR A 184 42.06 16.53 -47.56
CA TYR A 184 42.11 16.58 -49.02
C TYR A 184 42.36 15.18 -49.57
N ALA A 185 41.34 14.62 -50.22
CA ALA A 185 41.48 13.43 -51.02
C ALA A 185 42.45 13.80 -52.13
N ARG A 186 43.71 13.38 -51.97
CA ARG A 186 44.77 13.51 -52.97
C ARG A 186 44.26 12.84 -54.24
N GLU A 187 43.86 13.63 -55.21
CA GLU A 187 43.54 13.15 -56.56
C GLU A 187 44.77 12.40 -57.07
N ARG A 188 44.68 11.07 -57.11
CA ARG A 188 45.60 10.26 -57.91
C ARG A 188 45.20 10.49 -59.36
N THR A 189 45.89 11.42 -60.01
CA THR A 189 45.93 11.51 -61.46
C THR A 189 46.34 10.16 -62.02
N ARG A 190 45.46 9.58 -62.84
CA ARG A 190 45.78 8.47 -63.74
C ARG A 190 46.74 8.99 -64.79
N SER A 191 47.91 8.36 -64.93
CA SER A 191 48.73 8.33 -66.14
C SER A 191 49.57 7.06 -66.08
#